data_AF-A0A7G8H2F0-F1
#
_entry.id   AF-A0A7G8H2F0-F1
#
_cell.length_a   1.000
_cell.length_b   1.000
_cell.length_c   1.000
_cell.angle_alpha   90.00
_cell.angle_beta   90.00
_cell.angle_gamma   90.00
#
_symmetry.space_group_name_H-M   'P 1'
#
loop_
_entity.id
_entity.type
_entity.pdbx_description
1 polymer ?
#
loop_
_entity_poly.entity_id
_entity_poly.type
_entity_poly.pdbx_seq_one_letter_code
_entity_poly.pdbx_strand_id
1 'polypeptide(L)'
;MSHLSILPTVFTDLERLVQALSDEGFTVKRSIELKGFADDSHAVDVLAFQGSAMPLGWTQREDGTIVMHGDIQRISRQPGLEQRLQRVTRRYALLHAIDQVHLGRMGSAELILQTN
;
A
#
# COMPACT_ATOMS: atom_id res chain seq x y z
N MET A 1 -12.95 17.08 -15.23
CA MET A 1 -12.38 17.39 -13.90
C MET A 1 -11.96 16.06 -13.27
N SER A 2 -10.66 15.76 -13.26
CA SER A 2 -10.15 14.58 -12.55
C SER A 2 -9.92 14.99 -11.10
N HIS A 3 -10.63 14.33 -10.18
CA HIS A 3 -10.47 14.54 -8.75
C HIS A 3 -9.54 13.42 -8.26
N LEU A 4 -8.35 13.76 -7.77
CA LEU A 4 -7.48 12.79 -7.11
C LEU A 4 -8.09 12.56 -5.72
N SER A 5 -8.59 11.34 -5.42
CA SER A 5 -9.08 11.03 -4.07
C SER A 5 -8.00 10.33 -3.29
N ILE A 6 -7.88 10.78 -2.05
CA ILE A 6 -7.17 10.10 -0.99
C ILE A 6 -8.20 9.21 -0.30
N LEU A 7 -8.12 7.90 -0.53
CA LEU A 7 -8.86 6.96 0.31
C LEU A 7 -8.08 6.76 1.61
N PRO A 8 -8.71 6.89 2.79
CA PRO A 8 -8.05 6.57 4.05
C PRO A 8 -7.70 5.08 4.05
N THR A 9 -6.43 4.78 3.88
CA THR A 9 -5.88 3.45 4.10
C THR A 9 -5.09 3.47 5.39
N VAL A 10 -5.36 2.52 6.29
CA VAL A 10 -4.65 2.34 7.57
C VAL A 10 -3.27 1.68 7.33
N PHE A 11 -2.62 2.06 6.24
CA PHE A 11 -1.32 1.54 5.86
C PHE A 11 -0.25 2.43 6.49
N THR A 12 0.65 1.83 7.23
CA THR A 12 1.76 2.52 7.92
C THR A 12 3.12 1.89 7.62
N ASP A 13 3.12 0.77 6.88
CA ASP A 13 4.31 0.00 6.53
C ASP A 13 4.33 -0.22 5.01
N LEU A 14 5.30 0.41 4.35
CA LEU A 14 5.40 0.39 2.89
C LEU A 14 5.79 -1.00 2.37
N GLU A 15 6.64 -1.73 3.09
CA GLU A 15 7.09 -3.06 2.69
C GLU A 15 5.94 -4.06 2.74
N ARG A 16 5.10 -3.97 3.78
CA ARG A 16 3.89 -4.80 3.88
C ARG A 16 2.84 -4.46 2.84
N LEU A 17 2.74 -3.20 2.47
CA LEU A 17 1.89 -2.80 1.35
C LEU A 17 2.39 -3.38 0.03
N VAL A 18 3.70 -3.29 -0.26
CA VAL A 18 4.33 -3.87 -1.44
C VAL A 18 4.10 -5.39 -1.51
N GLN A 19 4.27 -6.09 -0.39
CA GLN A 19 4.02 -7.52 -0.32
C GLN A 19 2.54 -7.84 -0.58
N ALA A 20 1.62 -7.13 0.08
CA ALA A 20 0.18 -7.35 -0.10
C ALA A 20 -0.29 -7.09 -1.54
N LEU A 21 0.25 -6.06 -2.19
CA LEU A 21 -0.01 -5.76 -3.60
C LEU A 21 0.49 -6.90 -4.50
N SER A 22 1.72 -7.37 -4.28
CA SER A 22 2.33 -8.45 -5.06
C SER A 22 1.55 -9.77 -4.90
N ASP A 23 1.16 -10.11 -3.67
CA ASP A 23 0.38 -11.31 -3.34
C ASP A 23 -1.01 -11.30 -4.01
N GLU A 24 -1.61 -10.13 -4.19
CA GLU A 24 -2.90 -9.95 -4.87
C GLU A 24 -2.78 -9.78 -6.39
N GLY A 25 -1.57 -10.02 -6.94
CA GLY A 25 -1.32 -10.09 -8.38
C GLY A 25 -1.07 -8.74 -9.05
N PHE A 26 -0.74 -7.70 -8.29
CA PHE A 26 -0.21 -6.47 -8.86
C PHE A 26 1.28 -6.60 -9.15
N THR A 27 1.71 -6.05 -10.28
CA THR A 27 3.11 -5.76 -10.53
C THR A 27 3.46 -4.46 -9.81
N VAL A 28 4.41 -4.52 -8.90
CA VAL A 28 4.85 -3.38 -8.09
C VAL A 28 6.18 -2.83 -8.61
N LYS A 29 6.32 -1.50 -8.66
CA LYS A 29 7.57 -0.80 -8.95
C LYS A 29 7.80 0.26 -7.89
N ARG A 30 9.01 0.29 -7.33
CA ARG A 30 9.50 1.47 -6.61
C ARG A 30 9.90 2.50 -7.65
N SER A 31 9.04 3.49 -7.84
CA SER A 31 9.18 4.47 -8.91
C SER A 31 8.66 5.79 -8.42
N ILE A 32 9.41 6.83 -8.72
CA ILE A 32 9.21 8.19 -8.22
C ILE A 32 8.08 8.96 -8.91
N GLU A 33 7.41 8.42 -9.94
CA GLU A 33 6.43 9.21 -10.70
C GLU A 33 5.18 8.41 -11.12
N LEU A 34 4.04 8.81 -10.59
CA LEU A 34 2.73 8.45 -11.11
C LEU A 34 2.30 9.46 -12.17
N LYS A 35 2.17 9.01 -13.43
CA LYS A 35 1.59 9.83 -14.51
C LYS A 35 0.07 9.89 -14.37
N GLY A 36 -0.44 11.07 -14.08
CA GLY A 36 -1.85 11.41 -14.06
C GLY A 36 -2.41 11.76 -15.44
N PHE A 37 -3.52 12.49 -15.44
CA PHE A 37 -4.12 13.02 -16.67
C PHE A 37 -3.56 14.43 -16.96
N ALA A 38 -3.39 14.76 -18.24
CA ALA A 38 -2.93 16.07 -18.71
C ALA A 38 -1.53 16.50 -18.20
N ASP A 39 -0.54 15.59 -18.30
CA ASP A 39 0.87 15.81 -17.90
C ASP A 39 1.14 16.10 -16.41
N ASP A 40 0.14 15.99 -15.54
CA ASP A 40 0.38 16.00 -14.08
C ASP A 40 1.09 14.70 -13.67
N SER A 41 2.33 14.85 -13.20
CA SER A 41 3.11 13.77 -12.56
C SER A 41 3.16 13.99 -11.05
N HIS A 42 2.82 12.97 -10.28
CA HIS A 42 2.94 13.02 -8.82
C HIS A 42 4.07 12.13 -8.33
N ALA A 43 4.87 12.67 -7.41
CA ALA A 43 5.90 11.89 -6.74
C ALA A 43 5.26 10.83 -5.83
N VAL A 44 5.64 9.57 -6.04
CA VAL A 44 5.15 8.43 -5.25
C VAL A 44 6.31 7.51 -4.88
N ASP A 45 6.16 6.75 -3.80
CA ASP A 45 7.18 5.80 -3.36
C ASP A 45 6.99 4.44 -4.04
N VAL A 46 5.73 4.08 -4.29
CA VAL A 46 5.33 2.80 -4.87
C VAL A 46 4.29 3.01 -5.96
N LEU A 47 4.50 2.36 -7.10
CA LEU A 47 3.50 2.16 -8.15
C LEU A 47 3.06 0.70 -8.18
N ALA A 48 1.76 0.47 -8.37
CA ALA A 48 1.23 -0.87 -8.64
C ALA A 48 0.29 -0.84 -9.84
N PHE A 49 0.44 -1.83 -10.73
CA PHE A 49 -0.40 -1.97 -11.91
C PHE A 49 -0.66 -3.45 -12.19
N GLN A 50 -1.75 -3.74 -12.91
CA GLN A 50 -2.11 -5.10 -13.27
C GLN A 50 -2.41 -5.18 -14.77
N GLY A 51 -1.54 -5.85 -15.52
CA GLY A 51 -1.65 -5.91 -16.98
C GLY A 51 -1.62 -4.51 -17.62
N SER A 52 -2.61 -4.21 -18.47
CA SER A 52 -2.77 -2.89 -19.10
C SER A 52 -3.60 -1.90 -18.28
N ALA A 53 -3.94 -2.24 -17.03
CA ALA A 53 -4.63 -1.34 -16.11
C ALA A 53 -3.75 -0.13 -15.80
N MET A 54 -4.38 1.03 -15.61
CA MET A 54 -3.69 2.23 -15.17
C MET A 54 -3.01 1.98 -13.81
N PRO A 55 -1.75 2.43 -13.61
CA PRO A 55 -1.09 2.32 -12.32
C PRO A 55 -1.80 3.15 -11.25
N LEU A 56 -1.69 2.65 -10.02
CA LEU A 56 -1.98 3.35 -8.79
C LEU A 56 -0.67 3.68 -8.09
N GLY A 57 -0.62 4.80 -7.38
CA GLY A 57 0.55 5.23 -6.62
C GLY A 57 0.27 5.23 -5.13
N TRP A 58 1.31 5.06 -4.32
CA TRP A 58 1.28 5.26 -2.89
C TRP A 58 2.47 6.06 -2.42
N THR A 59 2.23 6.96 -1.48
CA THR A 59 3.27 7.81 -0.87
C THR A 59 3.17 7.68 0.65
N GLN A 60 4.30 7.42 1.28
CA GLN A 60 4.45 7.47 2.72
C GLN A 60 4.70 8.92 3.16
N ARG A 61 3.88 9.39 4.09
CA ARG A 61 3.99 10.72 4.68
C ARG A 61 4.95 10.71 5.85
N GLU A 62 5.39 11.90 6.25
CA GLU A 62 6.26 12.10 7.42
C GLU A 62 5.64 11.60 8.73
N ASP A 63 4.31 11.58 8.83
CA ASP A 63 3.57 11.04 9.98
C ASP A 63 3.47 9.49 9.97
N GLY A 64 4.10 8.84 8.99
CA GLY A 64 4.12 7.39 8.81
C GLY A 64 2.88 6.83 8.10
N THR A 65 1.86 7.63 7.82
CA THR A 65 0.68 7.19 7.06
C THR A 65 1.00 7.03 5.58
N ILE A 66 0.40 6.04 4.93
CA ILE A 66 0.53 5.83 3.50
C ILE A 66 -0.76 6.21 2.80
N VAL A 67 -0.63 7.08 1.80
CA VAL A 67 -1.74 7.62 1.02
C VAL A 67 -1.72 7.05 -0.38
N MET A 68 -2.88 6.61 -0.85
CA MET A 68 -3.07 6.18 -2.25
C MET A 68 -3.34 7.38 -3.15
N HIS A 69 -2.69 7.38 -4.31
CA HIS A 69 -2.84 8.34 -5.39
C HIS A 69 -3.39 7.63 -6.64
N GLY A 70 -4.41 8.21 -7.25
CA GLY A 70 -4.93 7.74 -8.52
C GLY A 70 -6.11 8.55 -9.04
N ASP A 71 -6.37 8.46 -10.34
CA ASP A 71 -7.48 9.14 -10.99
C ASP A 71 -8.80 8.40 -10.72
N ILE A 72 -9.66 8.96 -9.87
CA ILE A 72 -10.96 8.36 -9.51
C ILE A 72 -11.80 8.06 -10.74
N GLN A 73 -11.85 8.97 -11.72
CA GLN A 73 -12.72 8.79 -12.88
C GLN A 73 -12.32 7.56 -13.69
N ARG A 74 -11.03 7.20 -13.65
CA ARG A 74 -10.47 6.03 -14.31
C ARG A 74 -10.54 4.79 -13.42
N ILE A 75 -10.29 4.93 -12.13
CA ILE A 75 -10.45 3.87 -11.11
C ILE A 75 -11.88 3.33 -11.13
N SER A 76 -12.89 4.20 -11.15
CA SER A 76 -14.30 3.81 -11.21
C SER A 76 -14.68 3.06 -12.49
N ARG A 77 -13.84 3.11 -13.53
CA ARG A 77 -14.04 2.40 -14.81
C ARG A 77 -13.28 1.08 -14.88
N GLN A 78 -12.45 0.75 -13.89
CA GLN A 78 -11.68 -0.49 -13.86
C GLN A 78 -12.49 -1.60 -13.17
N PRO A 79 -12.99 -2.60 -13.92
CA PRO A 79 -13.83 -3.65 -13.34
C PRO A 79 -13.07 -4.43 -12.27
N GLY A 80 -13.69 -4.63 -11.10
CA GLY A 80 -13.12 -5.40 -10.00
C GLY A 80 -11.92 -4.76 -9.29
N LEU A 81 -11.59 -3.49 -9.56
CA LEU A 81 -10.52 -2.79 -8.83
C LEU A 81 -10.84 -2.63 -7.35
N GLU A 82 -12.06 -2.23 -7.00
CA GLU A 82 -12.47 -2.08 -5.60
C GLU A 82 -12.31 -3.41 -4.83
N GLN A 83 -12.81 -4.51 -5.38
CA GLN A 83 -12.69 -5.84 -4.78
C GLN A 83 -11.23 -6.28 -4.63
N ARG A 84 -10.36 -5.93 -5.57
CA ARG A 84 -8.92 -6.16 -5.47
C ARG A 84 -8.30 -5.35 -4.34
N LEU A 85 -8.59 -4.05 -4.27
CA LEU A 85 -8.09 -3.19 -3.21
C LEU A 85 -8.56 -3.67 -1.82
N GLN A 86 -9.80 -4.14 -1.71
CA GLN A 86 -10.28 -4.77 -0.47
C GLN A 86 -9.48 -6.02 -0.08
N ARG A 87 -9.07 -6.85 -1.05
CA ARG A 87 -8.20 -8.00 -0.78
C ARG A 87 -6.80 -7.57 -0.36
N VAL A 88 -6.22 -6.56 -1.01
CA VAL A 88 -4.94 -5.95 -0.61
C VAL A 88 -5.02 -5.46 0.82
N THR A 89 -6.08 -4.75 1.21
CA THR A 89 -6.27 -4.28 2.59
C THR A 89 -6.33 -5.43 3.59
N ARG A 90 -7.07 -6.50 3.28
CA ARG A 90 -7.13 -7.69 4.15
C ARG A 90 -5.78 -8.39 4.26
N ARG A 91 -5.07 -8.53 3.14
CA ARG A 91 -3.74 -9.16 3.09
C ARG A 91 -2.71 -8.35 3.88
N TYR A 92 -2.73 -7.04 3.71
CA TYR A 92 -1.92 -6.12 4.50
C TYR A 92 -2.17 -6.26 6.00
N ALA A 93 -3.44 -6.21 6.42
CA ALA A 93 -3.80 -6.32 7.83
C ALA A 93 -3.32 -7.64 8.44
N LEU A 94 -3.41 -8.74 7.70
CA LEU A 94 -2.89 -10.04 8.12
C LEU A 94 -1.36 -10.03 8.28
N LEU A 95 -0.62 -9.54 7.28
CA LEU A 95 0.84 -9.46 7.33
C LEU A 95 1.30 -8.58 8.49
N HIS A 96 0.65 -7.43 8.68
CA HIS A 96 0.94 -6.51 9.77
C HIS A 96 0.65 -7.14 11.14
N ALA A 97 -0.46 -7.87 11.29
CA ALA A 97 -0.78 -8.55 12.54
C ALA A 97 0.24 -9.66 12.89
N ILE A 98 0.73 -10.40 11.89
CA ILE A 98 1.77 -11.42 12.09
C ILE A 98 3.05 -10.80 12.64
N ASP A 99 3.46 -9.64 12.12
CA ASP A 99 4.65 -8.95 12.58
C ASP A 99 4.53 -8.46 14.02
N GLN A 100 3.38 -7.88 14.37
CA GLN A 100 3.12 -7.43 15.74
C GLN A 100 3.20 -8.58 16.75
N VAL A 101 2.72 -9.78 16.37
CA VAL A 101 2.84 -10.98 17.21
C VAL A 101 4.30 -11.45 17.33
N HIS A 102 5.08 -11.40 16.25
CA HIS A 102 6.51 -11.76 16.31
C HIS A 102 7.30 -10.78 17.17
N LEU A 103 7.05 -9.48 17.04
CA LEU A 103 7.67 -8.43 17.85
C LEU A 103 7.36 -8.61 19.34
N GLY A 104 6.09 -8.86 19.68
CA GLY A 104 5.66 -9.11 21.07
C GLY A 104 6.27 -10.38 21.67
N ARG A 105 6.50 -11.42 20.86
CA ARG A 105 7.13 -12.67 21.29
C ARG A 105 8.64 -12.53 21.51
N MET A 106 9.33 -11.71 20.70
CA MET A 106 10.75 -11.39 20.90
C MET A 106 10.98 -10.55 22.15
N GLY A 107 10.17 -9.50 22.38
CA GLY A 107 10.25 -8.70 23.60
C GLY A 107 9.98 -9.50 24.89
N SER A 108 9.09 -10.50 24.81
CA SER A 108 8.84 -11.41 25.94
C SER A 108 10.00 -12.37 26.21
N ALA A 109 10.73 -12.80 25.18
CA ALA A 109 11.86 -13.73 25.33
C ALA A 109 13.13 -13.03 25.84
N GLU A 110 13.36 -11.78 25.46
CA GLU A 110 14.51 -10.99 25.91
C GLU A 110 14.39 -10.58 27.39
N LEU A 111 13.17 -10.32 27.87
CA LEU A 111 12.92 -10.00 29.29
C LEU A 111 13.19 -11.17 30.24
N ILE A 112 13.12 -12.41 29.76
CA ILE A 112 13.32 -13.62 30.59
C ILE A 112 14.82 -13.92 30.80
N LEU A 113 15.70 -13.43 29.93
CA LEU A 113 17.12 -13.80 29.96
C LEU A 113 18.02 -12.84 30.79
N GLN A 114 17.49 -11.75 31.32
CA GLN A 114 18.28 -10.76 32.09
C GLN A 114 18.09 -10.82 33.62
N THR A 115 17.55 -11.91 34.16
CA THR A 115 17.53 -12.13 35.63
C THR A 115 18.65 -13.08 36.05
N ASN A 116 19.88 -12.57 36.16
CA ASN A 116 20.87 -13.03 37.14
C ASN A 116 22.04 -12.03 37.28
#